data_AF-A0A372H213-F1
#
_entry.id   AF-A0A372H213-F1
#
_cell.length_a   1.000
_cell.length_b   1.000
_cell.length_c   1.000
_cell.angle_alpha   90.00
_cell.angle_beta   90.00
_cell.angle_gamma   90.00
#
_symmetry.space_group_name_H-M   'P 1'
#
loop_
_entity.id
_entity.type
_entity.pdbx_description
1 polymer ?
#
loop_
_entity_poly.entity_id
_entity_poly.type
_entity_poly.pdbx_seq_one_letter_code
_entity_poly.pdbx_strand_id
1 'polypeptide(L)'
;MRKVAVLACFCLFTSCDWFASKEEKTQELVNEEMRNINFNEVDKYPLFDNCDEMLDKEGQLECFQNTLLSQYTETLEDFEFKFVSEVNTTIYVDFLVDHEGQISVLEVERNEDIENQIPEFRTILAQSLKGLPPLSPALKRGVPVSSKFRIPIIVNSN
;
A
#
# COMPACT_ATOMS: atom_id res chain seq x y z
N MET A 1 -31.35 20.36 -59.65
CA MET A 1 -30.84 19.29 -58.76
C MET A 1 -29.47 19.63 -58.17
N ARG A 2 -29.31 20.79 -57.49
CA ARG A 2 -28.03 21.20 -56.86
C ARG A 2 -28.18 21.64 -55.40
N LYS A 3 -29.41 21.94 -54.95
CA LYS A 3 -29.71 22.38 -53.58
C LYS A 3 -30.11 21.23 -52.64
N VAL A 4 -30.60 20.11 -53.20
CA VAL A 4 -30.99 18.92 -52.41
C VAL A 4 -29.76 18.13 -51.92
N ALA A 5 -28.68 18.12 -52.70
CA ALA A 5 -27.42 17.46 -52.32
C ALA A 5 -26.70 18.18 -51.15
N VAL A 6 -26.88 19.50 -51.02
CA VAL A 6 -26.25 20.28 -49.95
C VAL A 6 -26.94 20.05 -48.60
N LEU A 7 -28.25 19.80 -48.61
CA LEU A 7 -29.01 19.51 -47.39
C LEU A 7 -28.77 18.10 -46.84
N ALA A 8 -28.51 17.12 -47.72
CA ALA A 8 -28.16 15.76 -47.30
C ALA A 8 -26.75 15.66 -46.68
N CYS A 9 -25.83 16.57 -47.02
CA CYS A 9 -24.46 16.57 -46.51
C CYS A 9 -24.33 17.21 -45.12
N PHE A 10 -25.35 17.95 -44.65
CA PHE A 10 -25.32 18.61 -43.34
C PHE A 10 -25.88 17.71 -42.22
N CYS A 11 -26.67 16.68 -42.56
CA CYS A 11 -27.20 15.71 -41.58
C CYS A 11 -26.22 14.61 -41.18
N LEU A 12 -25.05 14.51 -41.84
CA LEU A 12 -24.03 13.50 -41.52
C LEU A 12 -22.98 13.98 -40.50
N PHE A 13 -23.05 15.24 -40.05
CA PHE A 13 -22.11 15.80 -39.07
C PHE A 13 -22.67 15.91 -37.65
N THR A 14 -23.93 15.50 -37.40
CA THR A 14 -24.57 15.66 -36.07
C THR A 14 -24.67 14.37 -35.27
N SER A 15 -23.97 13.29 -35.64
CA SER A 15 -24.00 12.00 -34.94
C SER A 15 -22.71 11.70 -34.17
N CYS A 16 -22.08 12.73 -33.58
CA CYS A 16 -20.82 12.57 -32.83
C CYS A 16 -20.89 12.89 -31.33
N ASP A 17 -22.07 12.84 -30.70
CA ASP A 17 -22.20 13.09 -29.24
C ASP A 17 -22.95 12.01 -28.45
N TRP A 18 -23.33 10.88 -29.08
CA TRP A 18 -24.14 9.85 -28.41
C TRP A 18 -23.34 8.60 -27.98
N PHE A 19 -22.05 8.55 -28.30
CA PHE A 19 -21.18 7.43 -27.93
C PHE A 19 -20.01 7.86 -27.03
N ALA A 20 -20.19 8.93 -26.24
CA ALA A 20 -19.42 9.14 -25.02
C ALA A 20 -19.84 8.02 -24.06
N SER A 21 -19.07 6.93 -24.11
CA SER A 21 -19.50 5.61 -23.69
C SER A 21 -19.74 5.60 -22.18
N LYS A 22 -20.70 4.78 -21.75
CA LYS A 22 -20.91 4.45 -20.33
C LYS A 22 -19.61 4.06 -19.61
N GLU A 23 -18.63 3.57 -20.35
CA GLU A 23 -17.31 3.15 -19.88
C GLU A 23 -16.50 4.31 -19.30
N GLU A 24 -16.51 5.49 -19.93
CA GLU A 24 -15.76 6.66 -19.44
C GLU A 24 -16.40 7.23 -18.17
N LYS A 25 -17.74 7.27 -18.11
CA LYS A 25 -18.49 7.63 -16.89
C LYS A 25 -18.29 6.61 -15.76
N THR A 26 -18.20 5.31 -16.07
CA THR A 26 -17.88 4.29 -15.06
C THR A 26 -16.44 4.45 -14.57
N GLN A 27 -15.48 4.77 -15.44
CA GLN A 27 -14.11 5.03 -15.03
C GLN A 27 -13.97 6.30 -14.19
N GLU A 28 -14.70 7.36 -14.51
CA GLU A 28 -14.75 8.57 -13.67
C GLU A 28 -15.38 8.29 -12.30
N LEU A 29 -16.49 7.55 -12.24
CA LEU A 29 -17.13 7.14 -10.97
C LEU A 29 -16.20 6.24 -10.14
N VAL A 30 -15.52 5.26 -10.75
CA VAL A 30 -14.54 4.40 -10.08
C VAL A 30 -13.35 5.22 -9.55
N ASN A 31 -12.87 6.20 -10.33
CA ASN A 31 -11.76 7.08 -9.91
C ASN A 31 -12.15 8.13 -8.85
N GLU A 32 -13.42 8.51 -8.77
CA GLU A 32 -13.94 9.36 -7.69
C GLU A 32 -14.15 8.55 -6.39
N GLU A 33 -14.61 7.30 -6.47
CA GLU A 33 -14.69 6.42 -5.30
C GLU A 33 -13.30 6.04 -4.75
N MET A 34 -12.29 5.88 -5.60
CA MET A 34 -10.89 5.65 -5.20
C MET A 34 -10.27 6.81 -4.41
N ARG A 35 -10.75 8.05 -4.59
CA ARG A 35 -10.24 9.25 -3.90
C ARG A 35 -10.91 9.50 -2.54
N ASN A 36 -12.05 8.87 -2.28
CA ASN A 36 -12.81 9.00 -1.02
C ASN A 36 -12.66 7.78 -0.10
N ILE A 37 -11.66 6.92 -0.31
CA ILE A 37 -11.36 5.81 0.59
C ILE A 37 -10.82 6.39 1.88
N ASN A 38 -11.71 6.57 2.86
CA ASN A 38 -11.32 6.75 4.25
C ASN A 38 -10.59 5.46 4.68
N PHE A 39 -9.25 5.54 4.77
CA PHE A 39 -8.33 4.41 4.97
C PHE A 39 -8.42 3.76 6.36
N ASN A 40 -9.33 4.24 7.24
CA ASN A 40 -9.45 3.78 8.62
C ASN A 40 -10.53 2.69 8.85
N GLU A 41 -11.25 2.27 7.81
CA GLU A 41 -12.30 1.25 7.92
C GLU A 41 -12.12 0.15 6.86
N VAL A 42 -11.16 -0.74 7.10
CA VAL A 42 -11.09 -2.04 6.42
C VAL A 42 -11.84 -3.09 7.24
N ASP A 43 -12.57 -3.98 6.57
CA ASP A 43 -13.37 -5.02 7.22
C ASP A 43 -12.48 -6.16 7.71
N LYS A 44 -11.43 -6.48 6.94
CA LYS A 44 -10.35 -7.40 7.33
C LYS A 44 -9.00 -6.77 7.07
N TYR A 45 -8.09 -6.91 8.04
CA TYR A 45 -6.69 -6.53 7.87
C TYR A 45 -5.97 -7.52 6.96
N PRO A 46 -4.83 -7.13 6.36
CA PRO A 46 -3.95 -8.06 5.68
C PRO A 46 -3.57 -9.19 6.63
N LEU A 47 -3.56 -10.40 6.11
CA LEU A 47 -3.37 -11.61 6.91
C LEU A 47 -2.33 -12.48 6.24
N PHE A 48 -1.32 -12.88 6.99
CA PHE A 48 -0.32 -13.84 6.54
C PHE A 48 -0.88 -15.27 6.64
N ASP A 49 -0.39 -16.18 5.81
CA ASP A 49 -0.82 -17.59 5.80
C ASP A 49 -0.61 -18.31 7.14
N ASN A 50 0.31 -17.83 7.98
CA ASN A 50 0.59 -18.38 9.31
C ASN A 50 -0.36 -17.86 10.41
N CYS A 51 -1.25 -16.91 10.09
CA CYS A 51 -2.22 -16.36 11.03
C CYS A 51 -3.56 -17.07 10.93
N ASP A 52 -4.19 -17.36 12.07
CA ASP A 52 -5.50 -18.02 12.11
C ASP A 52 -6.62 -17.06 11.67
N GLU A 53 -7.27 -17.38 10.55
CA GLU A 53 -8.40 -16.64 9.99
C GLU A 53 -9.62 -16.59 10.93
N MET A 54 -9.71 -17.53 11.87
CA MET A 54 -10.82 -17.61 12.84
C MET A 54 -10.66 -16.63 14.02
N LEU A 55 -9.50 -15.99 14.16
CA LEU A 55 -9.29 -14.94 15.16
C LEU A 55 -10.20 -13.74 14.90
N ASP A 56 -10.54 -13.03 15.96
CA ASP A 56 -11.20 -11.74 15.85
C ASP A 56 -10.27 -10.69 15.22
N LYS A 57 -10.84 -9.55 14.84
CA LYS A 57 -10.10 -8.48 14.14
C LYS A 57 -8.87 -8.00 14.91
N GLU A 58 -8.93 -8.03 16.24
CA GLU A 58 -7.82 -7.66 17.12
C GLU A 58 -6.73 -8.73 17.14
N GLY A 59 -7.09 -10.01 17.30
CA GLY A 59 -6.13 -11.12 17.22
C GLY A 59 -5.48 -11.27 15.85
N GLN A 60 -6.20 -10.99 14.76
CA GLN A 60 -5.63 -10.93 13.42
C GLN A 60 -4.60 -9.81 13.27
N LEU A 61 -4.89 -8.63 13.83
CA LEU A 61 -3.96 -7.50 13.82
C LEU A 61 -2.71 -7.81 14.65
N GLU A 62 -2.88 -8.42 15.83
CA GLU A 62 -1.78 -8.84 16.69
C GLU A 62 -0.89 -9.87 15.98
N CYS A 63 -1.47 -10.88 15.35
CA CYS A 63 -0.72 -11.88 14.60
C CYS A 63 0.07 -11.26 13.43
N PHE A 64 -0.55 -10.33 12.69
CA PHE A 64 0.10 -9.59 11.62
C PHE A 64 1.31 -8.78 12.14
N GLN A 65 1.12 -8.04 13.25
CA GLN A 65 2.19 -7.26 13.88
C GLN A 65 3.33 -8.16 14.37
N ASN A 66 3.01 -9.25 15.07
CA ASN A 66 4.01 -10.17 15.61
C ASN A 66 4.80 -10.89 14.50
N THR A 67 4.13 -11.29 13.41
CA THR A 67 4.80 -11.94 12.26
C THR A 67 5.76 -10.98 11.59
N LEU A 68 5.33 -9.73 11.35
CA LEU A 68 6.23 -8.69 10.83
C LEU A 68 7.41 -8.47 11.77
N LEU A 69 7.15 -8.20 13.05
CA LEU A 69 8.21 -7.93 14.03
C LEU A 69 9.22 -9.08 14.11
N SER A 70 8.75 -10.33 14.14
CA SER A 70 9.63 -11.50 14.16
C SER A 70 10.55 -11.54 12.92
N GLN A 71 9.99 -11.35 11.73
CA GLN A 71 10.77 -11.38 10.49
C GLN A 71 11.77 -10.21 10.42
N TYR A 72 11.37 -9.03 10.88
CA TYR A 72 12.25 -7.87 10.96
C TYR A 72 13.38 -8.12 11.94
N THR A 73 13.10 -8.59 13.15
CA THR A 73 14.12 -8.87 14.15
C THR A 73 15.12 -9.89 13.62
N GLU A 74 14.65 -11.01 13.06
CA GLU A 74 15.54 -12.03 12.46
C GLU A 74 16.42 -11.44 11.36
N THR A 75 15.84 -10.64 10.46
CA THR A 75 16.62 -10.03 9.38
C THR A 75 17.59 -8.95 9.91
N LEU A 76 17.18 -8.16 10.90
CA LEU A 76 18.01 -7.08 11.46
C LEU A 76 19.13 -7.63 12.36
N GLU A 77 18.92 -8.75 13.04
CA GLU A 77 19.95 -9.46 13.81
C GLU A 77 21.08 -9.98 12.90
N ASP A 78 20.77 -10.32 11.64
CA ASP A 78 21.79 -10.69 10.64
C ASP A 78 22.67 -9.49 10.21
N PHE A 79 22.23 -8.25 10.47
CA PHE A 79 23.01 -7.05 10.17
C PHE A 79 23.77 -6.56 11.41
N GLU A 80 25.10 -6.54 11.32
CA GLU A 80 25.93 -5.84 12.31
C GLU A 80 25.85 -4.33 12.12
N PHE A 81 25.02 -3.66 12.94
CA PHE A 81 24.99 -2.21 13.02
C PHE A 81 26.17 -1.69 13.87
N LYS A 82 27.01 -0.83 13.27
CA LYS A 82 28.10 -0.16 13.98
C LYS A 82 27.67 1.27 14.32
N PHE A 83 27.22 1.45 15.55
CA PHE A 83 26.89 2.78 16.07
C PHE A 83 28.16 3.51 16.50
N VAL A 84 28.28 4.78 16.10
CA VAL A 84 29.41 5.65 16.47
C VAL A 84 29.08 6.41 17.76
N SER A 85 27.80 6.63 18.04
CA SER A 85 27.30 7.29 19.24
C SER A 85 26.06 6.57 19.77
N GLU A 86 25.69 6.84 21.02
CA GLU A 86 24.46 6.27 21.58
C GLU A 86 23.24 6.77 20.79
N VAL A 87 22.40 5.84 20.34
CA VAL A 87 21.15 6.10 19.63
C VAL A 87 20.03 5.44 20.41
N ASN A 88 19.03 6.23 20.78
CA ASN A 88 17.78 5.75 21.36
C ASN A 88 16.65 6.57 20.76
N THR A 89 16.11 6.11 19.64
CA THR A 89 15.11 6.83 18.89
C THR A 89 14.06 5.88 18.31
N THR A 90 12.90 6.44 17.96
CA THR A 90 11.84 5.71 17.26
C THR A 90 11.70 6.32 15.87
N ILE A 91 11.76 5.48 14.85
CA ILE A 91 11.59 5.87 13.45
C ILE A 91 10.25 5.32 12.97
N TYR A 92 9.40 6.18 12.43
CA TYR A 92 8.17 5.70 11.80
C TYR A 92 8.41 5.28 10.35
N VAL A 93 7.94 4.10 9.97
CA VAL A 93 8.01 3.60 8.60
C VAL A 93 6.61 3.34 8.08
N ASP A 94 6.31 3.90 6.92
CA ASP A 94 5.06 3.71 6.21
C ASP A 94 5.21 2.56 5.20
N PHE A 95 4.36 1.55 5.37
CA PHE A 95 4.25 0.39 4.51
C PHE A 95 2.98 0.46 3.67
N LEU A 96 3.08 -0.06 2.45
CA LEU A 96 1.94 -0.26 1.55
C LEU A 96 1.81 -1.75 1.27
N VAL A 97 0.64 -2.30 1.59
CA VAL A 97 0.19 -3.59 1.09
C VAL A 97 -0.78 -3.30 -0.05
N ASP A 98 -0.47 -3.77 -1.24
CA ASP A 98 -1.34 -3.57 -2.40
C ASP A 98 -2.53 -4.54 -2.41
N HIS A 99 -3.42 -4.37 -3.39
CA HIS A 99 -4.58 -5.23 -3.62
C HIS A 99 -4.23 -6.67 -4.05
N GLU A 100 -2.97 -6.94 -4.41
CA GLU A 100 -2.46 -8.28 -4.71
C GLU A 100 -1.83 -8.95 -3.48
N GLY A 101 -1.67 -8.22 -2.38
CA GLY A 101 -1.02 -8.71 -1.16
C GLY A 101 0.50 -8.48 -1.13
N GLN A 102 1.05 -7.73 -2.08
CA GLN A 102 2.47 -7.40 -2.07
C GLN A 102 2.74 -6.26 -1.09
N ILE A 103 3.70 -6.46 -0.19
CA ILE A 103 4.14 -5.46 0.79
C ILE A 103 5.37 -4.70 0.30
N SER A 104 5.38 -3.38 0.49
CA SER A 104 6.47 -2.49 0.11
C SER A 104 6.69 -1.36 1.11
N VAL A 105 7.92 -0.85 1.18
CA VAL A 105 8.26 0.36 1.94
C VAL A 105 7.85 1.59 1.12
N LEU A 106 6.87 2.35 1.62
CA LEU A 106 6.41 3.58 0.99
C LEU A 106 7.33 4.74 1.37
N GLU A 107 7.50 4.98 2.67
CA GLU A 107 8.27 6.10 3.21
C GLU A 107 8.93 5.69 4.54
N VAL A 108 10.13 6.19 4.78
CA VAL A 108 10.83 6.07 6.06
C VAL A 108 10.96 7.47 6.61
N GLU A 109 10.51 7.67 7.85
CA GLU A 109 10.65 8.96 8.52
C GLU A 109 12.12 9.38 8.57
N ARG A 110 12.35 10.64 8.23
CA ARG A 110 13.70 11.17 8.15
C ARG A 110 14.27 11.39 9.55
N ASN A 111 15.41 10.76 9.83
CA ASN A 111 16.15 10.96 11.06
C ASN A 111 17.65 11.07 10.75
N GLU A 112 18.25 12.22 11.08
CA GLU A 112 19.65 12.52 10.75
C GLU A 112 20.63 11.58 11.45
N ASP A 113 20.36 11.16 12.69
CA ASP A 113 21.24 10.25 13.44
C ASP A 113 21.31 8.88 12.76
N ILE A 114 20.19 8.42 12.21
CA ILE A 114 20.07 7.13 11.53
C ILE A 114 20.60 7.23 10.10
N GLU A 115 20.34 8.31 9.37
CA GLU A 115 20.91 8.51 8.04
C GLU A 115 22.45 8.55 8.09
N ASN A 116 23.01 9.15 9.14
CA ASN A 116 24.46 9.27 9.32
C ASN A 116 25.12 7.96 9.78
N GLN A 117 24.46 7.19 10.66
CA GLN A 117 25.03 5.96 11.23
C GLN A 117 24.65 4.69 10.47
N ILE A 118 23.48 4.66 9.85
CA ILE A 118 22.93 3.53 9.10
C ILE A 118 22.36 4.05 7.75
N PRO A 119 23.23 4.50 6.82
CA PRO A 119 22.78 5.00 5.52
C PRO A 119 22.03 3.93 4.69
N GLU A 120 22.25 2.65 4.98
CA GLU A 120 21.59 1.53 4.31
C GLU A 120 20.27 1.10 4.97
N PHE A 121 19.77 1.82 5.99
CA PHE A 121 18.60 1.43 6.78
C PHE A 121 17.37 1.10 5.91
N ARG A 122 17.06 1.96 4.92
CA ARG A 122 15.95 1.75 4.00
C ARG A 122 16.13 0.48 3.15
N THR A 123 17.35 0.18 2.72
CA THR A 123 17.67 -1.01 1.93
C THR A 123 17.49 -2.27 2.77
N ILE A 124 17.94 -2.23 4.02
CA ILE A 124 17.79 -3.33 4.98
C ILE A 124 16.31 -3.62 5.24
N LEU A 125 15.50 -2.59 5.49
CA LEU A 125 14.04 -2.73 5.64
C LEU A 125 13.38 -3.32 4.39
N ALA A 126 13.82 -2.91 3.19
CA ALA A 126 13.30 -3.50 1.96
C ALA A 126 13.73 -4.97 1.76
N GLN A 127 14.87 -5.36 2.33
CA GLN A 127 15.37 -6.73 2.27
C GLN A 127 14.63 -7.65 3.24
N SER A 128 14.33 -7.20 4.46
CA SER A 128 13.55 -7.99 5.43
C SER A 128 12.14 -8.32 4.94
N LEU A 129 11.55 -7.47 4.11
CA LEU A 129 10.28 -7.76 3.45
C LEU A 129 10.32 -8.98 2.52
N LYS A 130 11.49 -9.35 1.97
CA LYS A 130 11.60 -10.50 1.04
C LYS A 130 11.49 -11.86 1.72
N GLY A 131 11.71 -11.92 3.03
CA GLY A 131 11.60 -13.15 3.82
C GLY A 131 10.20 -13.42 4.35
N LEU A 132 9.26 -12.49 4.14
CA LEU A 132 7.90 -12.63 4.68
C LEU A 132 7.13 -13.77 3.98
N PRO A 133 6.28 -14.50 4.74
CA PRO A 133 5.35 -15.43 4.15
C PRO A 133 4.36 -14.70 3.23
N PRO A 134 3.67 -15.41 2.33
CA PRO A 134 2.62 -14.83 1.51
C PRO A 134 1.60 -14.08 2.38
N LEU A 135 1.24 -12.88 1.91
CA LEU A 135 0.34 -11.97 2.59
C LEU A 135 -0.91 -11.78 1.74
N SER A 136 -2.07 -11.97 2.35
CA SER A 136 -3.35 -11.64 1.71
C SER A 136 -3.68 -10.16 1.87
N PRO A 137 -4.25 -9.51 0.83
CA PRO A 137 -4.59 -8.08 0.88
C PRO A 137 -5.70 -7.79 1.89
N ALA A 138 -5.80 -6.53 2.32
CA ALA A 138 -6.93 -6.08 3.11
C ALA A 138 -8.23 -6.16 2.28
N LEU A 139 -9.34 -6.47 2.94
CA LEU A 139 -10.66 -6.53 2.30
C LEU A 139 -11.55 -5.41 2.81
N LYS A 140 -12.22 -4.72 1.87
CA LYS A 140 -13.31 -3.78 2.15
C LYS A 140 -14.54 -4.21 1.36
N ARG A 141 -15.59 -4.59 2.07
CA ARG A 141 -16.84 -5.17 1.55
C ARG A 141 -16.60 -6.41 0.68
N GLY A 142 -15.60 -7.22 1.04
CA GLY A 142 -15.18 -8.39 0.28
C GLY A 142 -14.35 -8.08 -0.97
N VAL A 143 -14.00 -6.82 -1.23
CA VAL A 143 -13.14 -6.40 -2.34
C VAL A 143 -11.72 -6.18 -1.83
N PRO A 144 -10.69 -6.75 -2.48
CA PRO A 144 -9.28 -6.44 -2.18
C PRO A 144 -8.98 -4.96 -2.37
N VAL A 145 -8.39 -4.35 -1.35
CA VAL A 145 -7.99 -2.94 -1.37
C VAL A 145 -6.57 -2.78 -0.88
N SER A 146 -5.86 -1.79 -1.42
CA SER A 146 -4.56 -1.42 -0.88
C SER A 146 -4.73 -0.77 0.49
N SER A 147 -3.83 -1.12 1.41
CA SER A 147 -3.81 -0.64 2.79
C SER A 147 -2.44 -0.09 3.16
N LYS A 148 -2.44 1.01 3.90
CA LYS A 148 -1.22 1.66 4.40
C LYS A 148 -1.14 1.51 5.90
N PHE A 149 0.05 1.20 6.40
CA PHE A 149 0.31 1.06 7.82
C PHE A 149 1.55 1.83 8.20
N ARG A 150 1.50 2.48 9.35
CA ARG A 150 2.66 3.14 9.95
C ARG A 150 3.14 2.29 11.12
N ILE A 151 4.39 1.85 11.08
CA ILE A 151 4.99 1.04 12.13
C ILE A 151 6.11 1.86 12.81
N PRO A 152 6.09 2.02 14.13
CA PRO A 152 7.22 2.56 14.87
C PRO A 152 8.31 1.49 15.02
N ILE A 153 9.54 1.81 14.60
CA ILE A 153 10.73 0.98 14.80
C ILE A 153 11.60 1.66 15.85
N ILE A 154 11.82 0.98 16.97
CA ILE A 154 12.68 1.47 18.05
C ILE A 154 14.11 1.02 17.76
N VAL A 155 15.02 1.99 17.62
CA VAL A 155 16.45 1.74 17.43
C VAL A 155 17.18 2.11 18.72
N ASN A 156 17.85 1.11 19.30
CA ASN A 156 18.67 1.28 20.51
C ASN A 156 20.07 0.72 20.25
N SER A 157 21.10 1.49 20.59
CA SER A 157 22.51 1.11 20.40
C SER A 157 23.17 0.50 21.66
N ASN A 158 22.44 0.39 22.77
CA ASN A 158 22.97 -0.13 24.05
C ASN A 158 23.18 -1.64 24.06
#